data_AF-A0A3N5W2C5-F1
#
_entry.id   AF-A0A3N5W2C5-F1
#
_cell.length_a   1.000
_cell.length_b   1.000
_cell.length_c   1.000
_cell.angle_alpha   90.00
_cell.angle_beta   90.00
_cell.angle_gamma   90.00
#
_symmetry.space_group_name_H-M   'P 1'
#
loop_
_entity.id
_entity.type
_entity.pdbx_description
1 polymer ?
#
loop_
_entity_poly.entity_id
_entity_poly.type
_entity_poly.pdbx_seq_one_letter_code
_entity_poly.pdbx_strand_id
1 'polypeptide(L)' 'MKSWKPEVIVDSSGKWFGNALRFATKQEALDQVRDLSLRWLSVQETRVVESGDPVNYRYVDGKLLRMVQE' A
#
# COMPACT_ATOMS: atom_id res chain seq x y z
N MET A 1 16.21 6.36 2.72
CA MET A 1 15.37 6.77 1.57
C MET A 1 13.92 6.65 2.01
N LYS A 2 13.06 7.65 1.76
CA LYS A 2 11.67 7.64 2.23
C LYS A 2 10.83 6.77 1.30
N SER A 3 9.99 5.88 1.83
CA SER A 3 9.04 5.07 1.06
C SER A 3 7.60 5.43 1.43
N TRP A 4 6.63 4.87 0.71
CA TRP A 4 5.20 5.07 0.94
C TRP A 4 4.54 3.74 1.25
N LYS A 5 3.72 3.70 2.31
CA LYS A 5 2.93 2.52 2.68
C LYS A 5 1.44 2.79 2.53
N PRO A 6 0.67 1.89 1.92
CA PRO A 6 -0.78 1.91 1.97
C PRO A 6 -1.27 1.35 3.30
N GLU A 7 -2.33 1.94 3.83
CA GLU A 7 -3.03 1.46 5.02
C GLU A 7 -4.54 1.50 4.78
N VAL A 8 -5.26 0.57 5.41
CA VAL A 8 -6.72 0.43 5.28
C VAL A 8 -7.37 0.26 6.66
N ILE A 9 -8.62 0.66 6.79
CA ILE A 9 -9.52 0.24 7.86
C ILE A 9 -10.37 -0.91 7.31
N VAL A 10 -10.39 -2.05 8.00
CA VAL A 10 -11.08 -3.28 7.54
C VAL A 10 -12.11 -3.81 8.54
N ASP A 11 -12.30 -3.12 9.66
CA ASP A 11 -13.23 -3.48 10.73
C ASP A 11 -13.81 -2.23 11.40
N SER A 12 -14.73 -2.43 12.35
CA SER A 12 -15.38 -1.34 13.09
C SER A 12 -14.50 -0.72 14.18
N SER A 13 -13.25 -1.17 14.36
CA SER A 13 -12.35 -0.60 15.37
C SER A 13 -11.80 0.77 14.97
N GLY A 14 -11.89 1.13 13.69
CA GLY A 14 -11.27 2.35 13.15
C GLY A 14 -9.74 2.29 13.09
N LYS A 15 -9.14 1.12 13.37
CA LYS A 15 -7.69 0.93 13.35
C LYS A 15 -7.17 0.84 11.92
N TRP A 16 -6.06 1.53 11.67
CA TRP A 16 -5.31 1.44 10.43
C TRP A 16 -4.42 0.19 10.41
N PHE A 17 -4.57 -0.61 9.37
CA PHE A 17 -3.76 -1.80 9.10
C PHE A 17 -2.92 -1.60 7.84
N GLY A 18 -1.63 -1.90 7.93
CA GLY A 18 -0.73 -1.94 6.77
C GLY A 18 -0.50 -3.37 6.28
N ASN A 19 -0.09 -3.53 5.03
CA ASN A 19 0.12 -4.83 4.37
C ASN A 19 1.61 -5.11 4.03
N ALA A 20 2.54 -4.50 4.76
CA ALA A 20 4.00 -4.61 4.57
C ALA A 20 4.54 -4.17 3.19
N LEU A 21 3.72 -3.57 2.32
CA LEU A 21 4.17 -3.01 1.05
C LEU A 21 4.80 -1.63 1.26
N ARG A 22 5.91 -1.38 0.58
CA ARG A 22 6.67 -0.12 0.57
C ARG A 22 7.00 0.23 -0.87
N PHE A 23 6.49 1.39 -1.30
CA PHE A 23 6.64 1.91 -2.66
C PHE A 23 7.57 3.10 -2.70
N ALA A 24 8.23 3.29 -3.84
CA ALA A 24 9.12 4.44 -4.04
C ALA A 24 8.33 5.75 -4.14
N THR A 25 7.12 5.70 -4.70
CA THR A 25 6.28 6.88 -4.92
C THR A 25 4.94 6.78 -4.21
N LYS A 26 4.39 7.96 -3.86
CA LYS A 26 3.03 8.06 -3.30
C LYS A 26 1.98 7.53 -4.29
N GLN A 27 2.18 7.78 -5.58
CA GLN A 27 1.25 7.37 -6.63
C GLN A 27 1.13 5.85 -6.71
N GLU A 28 2.24 5.11 -6.69
CA GLU A 28 2.22 3.63 -6.65
C GLU A 28 1.42 3.08 -5.45
N ALA A 29 1.61 3.68 -4.27
CA ALA A 29 0.88 3.27 -3.08
C ALA A 29 -0.62 3.60 -3.18
N LEU A 30 -0.99 4.72 -3.81
CA LEU A 30 -2.38 5.12 -4.05
C LEU A 30 -3.07 4.19 -5.05
N ASP A 31 -2.40 3.88 -6.16
CA ASP A 31 -2.94 2.98 -7.17
C ASP A 31 -3.13 1.57 -6.60
N GLN A 32 -2.15 1.10 -5.82
CA GLN A 32 -2.24 -0.20 -5.18
C GLN A 32 -3.36 -0.28 -4.14
N VAL A 33 -3.53 0.75 -3.28
CA VAL A 33 -4.58 0.72 -2.24
C VAL A 33 -5.98 0.85 -2.85
N ARG A 34 -6.11 1.56 -3.97
CA ARG A 34 -7.36 1.66 -4.73
C ARG A 34 -7.74 0.31 -5.35
N ASP A 35 -6.80 -0.37 -5.98
CA ASP A 35 -7.03 -1.72 -6.51
C ASP A 35 -7.37 -2.72 -5.38
N LEU A 36 -6.67 -2.63 -4.24
CA LEU A 36 -6.96 -3.44 -3.06
C LEU A 36 -8.40 -3.22 -2.55
N SER A 37 -8.84 -1.96 -2.42
CA SER A 37 -10.18 -1.65 -1.90
C SER A 37 -11.30 -2.08 -2.84
N LEU A 38 -11.05 -2.13 -4.16
CA LEU A 38 -11.99 -2.68 -5.14
C LEU A 38 -12.12 -4.21 -5.05
N ARG A 39 -11.05 -4.90 -4.66
CA ARG A 39 -11.04 -6.38 -4.55
C ARG A 39 -11.42 -6.90 -3.16
N TRP A 40 -11.33 -6.05 -2.13
CA TRP A 40 -11.61 -6.45 -0.74
C TRP A 40 -12.75 -5.62 -0.13
N LEU A 41 -13.94 -6.22 -0.10
CA LEU A 41 -15.20 -5.57 0.30
C LEU A 41 -15.28 -5.13 1.79
N SER A 42 -14.35 -5.55 2.63
CA SER A 42 -14.29 -5.14 4.04
C SER A 42 -13.61 -3.77 4.24
N VAL A 43 -12.94 -3.24 3.22
CA VAL A 43 -12.24 -1.95 3.31
C VAL A 43 -13.27 -0.81 3.45
N GLN A 44 -13.19 -0.08 4.55
CA GLN A 44 -14.04 1.08 4.84
C GLN A 44 -13.36 2.40 4.46
N GLU A 45 -12.06 2.51 4.75
CA GLU A 45 -11.24 3.68 4.43
C GLU A 45 -9.85 3.27 3.96
N THR A 46 -9.22 4.14 3.17
CA THR A 46 -7.86 3.96 2.65
C THR A 46 -7.02 5.20 2.90
N ARG A 47 -5.73 5.03 3.20
CA ARG A 47 -4.76 6.13 3.20
C ARG A 47 -3.39 5.68 2.73
N VAL A 48 -2.55 6.64 2.38
CA VAL A 48 -1.14 6.43 2.07
C VAL A 48 -0.31 7.35 2.95
N VAL A 49 0.68 6.79 3.63
CA VAL A 49 1.56 7.52 4.55
C VAL A 49 3.02 7.25 4.24
N GLU A 50 3.88 8.19 4.60
CA GLU A 50 5.33 8.02 4.47
C GLU A 50 5.84 6.96 5.45
N SER A 51 6.92 6.27 5.08
CA SER A 51 7.63 5.31 5.90
C SER A 51 9.15 5.46 5.74
N GLY A 52 9.88 5.14 6.81
CA GLY A 52 11.35 5.03 6.78
C GLY A 52 11.84 3.65 6.32
N ASP A 53 10.95 2.68 6.13
CA ASP A 53 11.30 1.33 5.71
C ASP A 53 11.79 1.30 4.25
N PRO A 54 12.65 0.35 3.87
CA PRO A 54 13.11 0.22 2.49
C PRO A 54 11.97 -0.11 1.53
N VAL A 55 12.06 0.42 0.30
CA VAL A 55 11.17 0.05 -0.80
C VAL A 55 11.35 -1.44 -1.11
N ASN A 56 10.24 -2.16 -1.26
CA ASN A 56 10.24 -3.60 -1.50
C ASN A 56 9.27 -4.03 -2.62
N TYR A 57 8.44 -3.13 -3.13
CA TYR A 57 7.52 -3.40 -4.25
C TYR A 57 7.44 -2.23 -5.23
N ARG A 58 7.07 -2.56 -6.47
CA ARG A 58 6.64 -1.63 -7.52
C ARG A 58 5.18 -1.93 -7.87
N TYR A 59 4.41 -0.89 -8.18
CA TYR A 59 3.05 -1.04 -8.69
C TYR A 59 2.96 -0.37 -10.06
N VAL A 60 2.83 -1.17 -11.12
CA VAL A 60 2.89 -0.70 -12.51
C VAL A 60 1.81 -1.41 -13.31
N ASP A 61 0.99 -0.65 -14.05
CA ASP A 61 -0.08 -1.18 -14.91
C ASP A 61 -0.99 -2.21 -14.22
N GLY A 62 -1.37 -1.91 -12.97
CA GLY A 62 -2.23 -2.78 -12.16
C GLY A 62 -1.54 -4.02 -11.58
N LYS A 63 -0.22 -4.15 -11.75
CA LYS A 63 0.56 -5.31 -11.30
C LYS A 63 1.45 -4.96 -10.12
N LEU A 64 1.40 -5.80 -9.10
CA LEU A 64 2.27 -5.75 -7.93
C LEU A 64 3.53 -6.59 -8.17
N LEU A 65 4.70 -5.95 -8.25
CA LEU A 65 5.98 -6.61 -8.54
C LEU A 65 6.90 -6.52 -7.32
N ARG A 66 7.36 -7.68 -6.84
CA ARG A 66 8.34 -7.74 -5.75
C ARG A 66 9.70 -7.24 -6.25
N MET A 67 10.34 -6.37 -5.50
CA MET A 67 11.74 -6.04 -5.72
C MET A 67 12.60 -7.12 -5.08
N VAL A 68 13.39 -7.81 -5.91
CA VAL A 68 14.51 -8.64 -5.47
C VAL A 68 15.73 -7.72 -5.33
N GLN A 69 16.39 -7.77 -4.18
CA GLN A 69 17.73 -7.21 -4.04
C GLN A 69 18.70 -8.31 -4.49
N GLU A 70 19.58 -8.00 -5.43
CA GLU A 70 20.75 -8.82 -5.77
C GLU A 70 21.77 -8.83 -4.63
#